data_AF-A0A453T266-F1
#
_entry.id   AF-A0A453T266-F1
#
_cell.length_a   1.000
_cell.length_b   1.000
_cell.length_c   1.000
_cell.angle_alpha   90.00
_cell.angle_beta   90.00
_cell.angle_gamma   90.00
#
_symmetry.space_group_name_H-M   'P 1'
#
loop_
_entity.id
_entity.type
_entity.pdbx_description
1 polymer ?
#
loop_
_entity_poly.entity_id
_entity_poly.type
_entity_poly.pdbx_seq_one_letter_code
_entity_poly.pdbx_strand_id
1 'polypeptide(L)'
;PVLKDGDFCLTESRAITKYICRKYKPELLGVGNLEGSAMVDVWLEVEAHHYRPLIEAVLMEIRIRPIFGQRVDERAVEENIDKLKKVLDVYESRLSSSKYLAGDF
;
A
#
# COMPACT_ATOMS: atom_id res chain seq x y z
N PRO A 1 -12.00 7.57 2.56
CA PRO A 1 -12.00 8.33 3.83
C PRO A 1 -11.87 9.82 3.52
N VAL A 2 -12.22 10.69 4.48
CA VAL A 2 -12.08 12.15 4.36
C VAL A 2 -11.37 12.69 5.59
N LEU A 3 -10.47 13.66 5.40
CA LEU A 3 -9.85 14.44 6.46
C LEU A 3 -10.26 15.91 6.32
N LYS A 4 -10.60 16.54 7.45
CA LYS A 4 -10.85 17.97 7.56
C LYS A 4 -9.87 18.57 8.58
N ASP A 5 -9.09 19.57 8.16
CA ASP A 5 -8.15 20.31 9.00
C ASP A 5 -8.45 21.82 8.88
N GLY A 6 -9.19 22.35 9.86
CA GLY A 6 -9.82 23.67 9.73
C GLY A 6 -10.83 23.69 8.58
N ASP A 7 -10.64 24.62 7.65
CA ASP A 7 -11.46 24.73 6.43
C ASP A 7 -10.93 23.88 5.25
N PHE A 8 -9.74 23.29 5.39
CA PHE A 8 -9.16 22.44 4.36
C PHE A 8 -9.75 21.02 4.44
N CYS A 9 -10.19 20.49 3.29
CA CYS A 9 -10.74 19.15 3.17
C CYS A 9 -9.97 18.35 2.12
N LEU A 10 -9.65 17.10 2.44
CA LEU A 10 -8.95 16.18 1.55
C LEU A 10 -9.58 14.78 1.59
N THR A 11 -9.66 14.14 0.43
CA THR A 11 -10.06 12.74 0.27
C THR A 11 -8.89 11.92 -0.27
N GLU A 12 -9.10 10.62 -0.48
CA GLU A 12 -8.09 9.60 -0.81
C GLU A 12 -7.17 9.25 0.36
N SER A 13 -7.20 7.97 0.77
CA SER A 13 -6.44 7.49 1.93
C SER A 13 -4.94 7.78 1.81
N ARG A 14 -4.35 7.54 0.63
CA ARG A 14 -2.92 7.80 0.39
C ARG A 14 -2.57 9.28 0.42
N ALA A 15 -3.43 10.14 -0.12
CA ALA A 15 -3.22 11.59 -0.11
C ALA A 15 -3.34 12.14 1.33
N ILE A 16 -4.34 11.69 2.08
CA ILE A 16 -4.53 12.01 3.50
C ILE A 16 -3.28 11.60 4.31
N THR A 17 -2.78 10.37 4.14
CA THR A 17 -1.58 9.91 4.84
C THR A 17 -0.36 10.75 4.48
N LYS A 18 -0.11 11.04 3.19
CA LYS A 18 0.99 11.92 2.77
C LYS A 18 0.85 13.33 3.38
N TYR A 19 -0.36 13.89 3.45
CA TYR A 19 -0.62 15.19 4.07
C TYR A 19 -0.25 15.18 5.56
N ILE A 20 -0.70 14.17 6.32
CA ILE A 20 -0.39 14.03 7.74
C ILE A 20 1.14 13.91 7.95
N CYS A 21 1.82 13.08 7.14
CA CYS A 21 3.28 12.97 7.22
C CYS A 21 3.96 14.31 6.95
N ARG A 22 3.60 15.04 5.88
CA ARG A 22 4.18 16.37 5.59
C ARG A 22 3.99 17.36 6.74
N LYS A 23 2.84 17.31 7.41
CA LYS A 23 2.52 18.26 8.49
C LYS A 23 3.23 17.95 9.80
N TYR A 24 3.41 16.67 10.14
CA TYR A 24 3.85 16.27 11.49
C TYR A 24 5.15 15.48 11.54
N LYS A 25 5.50 14.73 10.49
CA LYS A 25 6.69 13.87 10.41
C LYS A 25 7.22 13.77 8.97
N PRO A 26 7.73 14.87 8.38
CA PRO A 26 8.15 14.90 6.99
C PRO A 26 9.30 13.94 6.68
N GLU A 27 10.07 13.51 7.68
CA GLU A 27 11.12 12.48 7.58
C GLU A 27 10.56 11.14 7.07
N LEU A 28 9.30 10.81 7.34
CA LEU A 28 8.64 9.60 6.82
C LEU A 28 8.45 9.64 5.29
N LEU A 29 8.56 10.82 4.68
CA LEU A 29 8.52 11.00 3.23
C LEU A 29 9.91 11.21 2.63
N GLY A 30 10.98 11.02 3.41
CA GLY A 30 12.35 11.25 2.95
C GLY A 30 12.68 12.73 2.70
N VAL A 31 11.92 13.67 3.28
CA VAL A 31 12.17 15.11 3.08
C VAL A 31 13.58 15.46 3.56
N GLY A 32 14.34 16.15 2.72
CA GLY A 32 15.75 16.47 2.95
C GLY A 32 16.73 15.52 2.26
N ASN A 33 16.25 14.40 1.69
CA ASN A 33 17.03 13.50 0.84
C ASN A 33 16.25 13.23 -0.45
N LEU A 34 16.71 13.77 -1.58
CA LEU A 34 16.04 13.61 -2.87
C LEU A 34 15.88 12.13 -3.27
N GLU A 35 16.95 11.35 -3.13
CA GLU A 35 16.96 9.93 -3.51
C GLU A 35 16.08 9.11 -2.57
N GLY A 36 16.12 9.41 -1.26
CA GLY A 36 15.26 8.79 -0.26
C GLY A 36 13.77 9.08 -0.51
N SER A 37 13.42 10.34 -0.78
CA SER A 37 12.05 10.73 -1.13
C SER A 37 11.58 10.05 -2.42
N ALA A 38 12.43 9.99 -3.44
CA ALA A 38 12.10 9.29 -4.69
C ALA A 38 11.85 7.80 -4.43
N MET A 39 12.63 7.16 -3.57
CA MET A 39 12.44 5.76 -3.23
C MET A 39 11.17 5.52 -2.40
N VAL A 40 10.81 6.44 -1.50
CA VAL A 40 9.51 6.40 -0.81
C VAL A 40 8.37 6.46 -1.83
N ASP A 41 8.43 7.37 -2.80
CA ASP A 41 7.39 7.46 -3.84
C ASP A 41 7.31 6.18 -4.68
N VAL A 42 8.44 5.59 -5.11
CA VAL A 42 8.45 4.30 -5.83
C VAL A 42 7.69 3.23 -5.04
N TRP A 43 8.00 3.04 -3.76
CA TRP A 43 7.38 1.96 -2.98
C TRP A 43 5.93 2.23 -2.58
N LEU A 44 5.51 3.51 -2.50
CA LEU A 44 4.10 3.85 -2.37
C LEU A 44 3.32 3.53 -3.64
N GLU A 45 3.90 3.75 -4.82
CA GLU A 45 3.29 3.37 -6.10
C GLU A 45 3.26 1.84 -6.28
N VAL A 46 4.30 1.12 -5.85
CA VAL A 46 4.32 -0.35 -5.86
C VAL A 46 3.22 -0.92 -4.97
N GLU A 47 3.06 -0.37 -3.76
CA GLU A 47 1.96 -0.75 -2.87
C GLU A 47 0.61 -0.52 -3.54
N ALA A 48 0.42 0.64 -4.18
CA ALA A 48 -0.84 1.04 -4.78
C ALA A 48 -1.24 0.18 -6.00
N HIS A 49 -0.28 -0.16 -6.85
CA HIS A 49 -0.54 -0.75 -8.15
C HIS A 49 -0.30 -2.25 -8.21
N HIS A 50 0.56 -2.80 -7.36
CA HIS A 50 0.95 -4.21 -7.42
C HIS A 50 0.48 -5.00 -6.20
N TYR A 51 0.62 -4.45 -5.00
CA TYR A 51 0.23 -5.17 -3.78
C TYR A 51 -1.27 -5.04 -3.49
N ARG A 52 -1.77 -3.80 -3.42
CA ARG A 52 -3.14 -3.50 -2.95
C ARG A 52 -4.23 -4.19 -3.78
N PRO A 53 -4.23 -4.14 -5.12
CA PRO A 53 -5.34 -4.69 -5.89
C PRO A 53 -5.50 -6.21 -5.69
N LEU A 54 -4.38 -6.92 -5.52
CA LEU A 54 -4.37 -8.36 -5.30
C LEU A 54 -4.91 -8.74 -3.92
N ILE A 55 -4.45 -8.06 -2.87
CA ILE A 55 -4.95 -8.35 -1.51
C ILE A 55 -6.41 -7.93 -1.34
N GLU A 56 -6.83 -6.81 -1.96
CA GLU A 56 -8.23 -6.39 -1.96
C GLU A 56 -9.12 -7.41 -2.68
N ALA A 57 -8.71 -7.94 -3.83
CA ALA A 57 -9.45 -8.99 -4.53
C ALA A 57 -9.63 -10.25 -3.66
N VAL A 58 -8.57 -10.69 -2.96
CA VAL A 58 -8.65 -11.83 -2.04
C VAL A 58 -9.60 -11.52 -0.88
N LEU A 59 -9.48 -10.36 -0.24
CA LEU A 59 -10.37 -9.96 0.87
C LEU A 59 -11.83 -9.81 0.44
N MET A 60 -12.08 -9.35 -0.79
CA MET A 60 -13.44 -9.29 -1.33
C MET A 60 -14.07 -10.69 -1.35
N GLU A 61 -13.35 -11.69 -1.84
CA GLU A 61 -13.84 -13.07 -1.91
C GLU A 61 -13.96 -13.72 -0.52
N ILE A 62 -12.93 -13.68 0.32
CA ILE A 62 -12.92 -14.47 1.57
C ILE A 62 -13.61 -13.77 2.74
N ARG A 63 -13.73 -12.43 2.72
CA ARG A 63 -14.29 -11.66 3.83
C ARG A 63 -15.58 -10.96 3.47
N ILE A 64 -15.60 -10.21 2.36
CA ILE A 64 -16.74 -9.34 2.03
C ILE A 64 -17.92 -10.16 1.49
N ARG A 65 -17.70 -11.04 0.52
CA ARG A 65 -18.77 -11.89 -0.03
C ARG A 65 -19.51 -12.73 1.02
N PRO A 66 -18.82 -13.44 1.94
CA PRO A 66 -19.50 -14.17 3.02
C PRO A 66 -20.35 -13.29 3.93
N ILE A 67 -19.93 -12.05 4.22
CA ILE A 67 -20.74 -11.10 5.01
C ILE A 67 -22.08 -10.83 4.32
N PHE A 68 -22.12 -10.83 2.98
CA PHE A 68 -23.34 -10.66 2.19
C PHE A 68 -24.02 -11.99 1.81
N GLY A 69 -23.61 -13.12 2.42
CA GLY A 69 -24.19 -14.45 2.13
C GLY A 69 -23.86 -14.99 0.74
N GLN A 70 -22.88 -14.39 0.05
CA GLN A 70 -22.43 -14.81 -1.27
C GLN A 70 -21.39 -15.91 -1.15
N ARG A 71 -21.34 -16.79 -2.16
CA ARG A 71 -20.30 -17.82 -2.26
C ARG A 71 -18.96 -17.21 -2.66
N VAL A 72 -17.90 -17.76 -2.08
CA VAL A 72 -16.50 -17.46 -2.40
C VAL A 72 -16.16 -18.08 -3.76
N ASP A 73 -15.51 -17.33 -4.64
CA ASP A 73 -14.85 -17.88 -5.82
C ASP A 73 -13.42 -18.33 -5.44
N GLU A 74 -13.29 -19.61 -5.08
CA GLU A 74 -12.01 -20.19 -4.65
C GLU A 74 -10.92 -20.10 -5.72
N ARG A 75 -11.28 -20.19 -7.00
CA ARG A 75 -10.33 -20.06 -8.10
C ARG A 75 -9.81 -18.63 -8.20
N ALA A 76 -10.68 -17.63 -8.07
CA ALA A 76 -10.25 -16.23 -8.06
C ALA A 76 -9.33 -15.94 -6.87
N VAL A 77 -9.57 -16.56 -5.71
CA VAL A 77 -8.68 -16.46 -4.54
C VAL A 77 -7.31 -17.06 -4.86
N GLU A 78 -7.25 -18.29 -5.35
CA GLU A 78 -6.01 -18.99 -5.67
C GLU A 78 -5.17 -18.22 -6.72
N GLU A 79 -5.80 -17.76 -7.81
CA GLU A 79 -5.14 -17.00 -8.86
C GLU A 79 -4.54 -15.68 -8.34
N ASN A 80 -5.24 -14.96 -7.45
CA ASN A 80 -4.73 -13.72 -6.89
C ASN A 80 -3.65 -13.96 -5.83
N ILE A 81 -3.75 -15.05 -5.05
CA ILE A 81 -2.68 -15.47 -4.14
C ILE A 81 -1.40 -15.79 -4.91
N ASP A 82 -1.49 -16.50 -6.04
CA ASP A 82 -0.31 -16.84 -6.84
C ASP A 82 0.34 -15.60 -7.49
N LYS A 83 -0.47 -14.62 -7.91
CA LYS A 83 0.05 -13.31 -8.33
C LYS A 83 0.70 -12.56 -7.17
N LEU A 84 0.10 -12.61 -5.98
CA LEU A 84 0.61 -11.93 -4.79
C LEU A 84 1.95 -12.52 -4.35
N LYS A 85 2.13 -13.85 -4.41
CA LYS A 85 3.43 -14.50 -4.15
C LYS A 85 4.55 -13.89 -4.98
N LYS A 86 4.33 -13.67 -6.29
CA LYS A 86 5.32 -13.04 -7.17
C LYS A 86 5.66 -11.61 -6.78
N VAL A 87 4.67 -10.84 -6.30
CA VAL A 87 4.91 -9.49 -5.75
C VAL A 87 5.73 -9.61 -4.45
N LEU A 88 5.41 -10.56 -3.59
CA LEU A 88 6.14 -10.80 -2.35
C LEU A 88 7.58 -11.26 -2.58
N ASP A 89 7.87 -12.00 -3.65
CA ASP A 89 9.26 -12.34 -4.03
C ASP A 89 10.10 -11.08 -4.31
N VAL A 90 9.50 -10.05 -4.93
CA VAL A 90 10.16 -8.74 -5.13
C VAL A 90 10.36 -8.02 -3.79
N TYR A 91 9.40 -8.12 -2.87
CA TYR A 91 9.52 -7.56 -1.53
C TYR A 91 10.64 -8.26 -0.75
N GLU A 92 10.75 -9.59 -0.82
CA GLU A 92 11.81 -10.38 -0.19
C GLU A 92 13.18 -10.00 -0.75
N SER A 93 13.31 -9.92 -2.08
CA SER A 93 14.55 -9.47 -2.72
C SER A 93 14.92 -8.03 -2.30
N ARG A 94 13.94 -7.14 -2.13
CA ARG A 94 14.21 -5.80 -1.62
C ARG A 94 14.66 -5.83 -0.16
N LEU A 95 13.91 -6.52 0.69
CA LEU A 95 14.13 -6.51 2.14
C LEU A 95 15.36 -7.33 2.57
N SER A 96 15.84 -8.23 1.71
CA SER A 96 17.14 -8.90 1.91
C SER A 96 18.34 -7.96 1.71
N SER A 97 18.17 -6.86 0.98
CA SER A 97 19.23 -5.89 0.67
C SER A 97 19.06 -4.53 1.36
N SER A 98 17.90 -4.27 1.97
CA SER A 98 17.61 -3.03 2.70
C SER A 98 16.67 -3.31 3.86
N LYS A 99 16.86 -2.63 4.98
CA LYS A 99 16.08 -2.80 6.21
C LYS A 99 14.60 -2.45 6.02
N TYR A 100 14.29 -1.48 5.17
CA TYR A 100 12.91 -1.12 4.80
C TYR A 100 12.77 -1.01 3.28
N LEU A 101 11.53 -0.97 2.81
CA LEU A 101 11.24 -0.87 1.37
C LEU A 101 11.93 0.34 0.74
N ALA A 102 11.84 1.50 1.38
CA ALA A 102 12.38 2.73 0.81
C ALA A 102 13.90 2.93 1.08
N GLY A 103 14.54 2.13 1.93
CA GLY A 103 15.94 2.29 2.34
C GLY A 103 16.16 1.98 3.82
N ASP A 104 17.28 2.42 4.38
CA ASP A 104 17.73 2.07 5.75
C ASP A 104 17.57 3.21 6.78
N PHE A 105 16.86 4.27 6.40
CA PHE A 105 16.75 5.53 7.14
C PHE A 105 15.78 5.49 8.33
#